data_AF-A0A3D4XX58-F1
#
_entry.id   AF-A0A3D4XX58-F1
#
_cell.length_a   1.000
_cell.length_b   1.000
_cell.length_c   1.000
_cell.angle_alpha   90.00
_cell.angle_beta   90.00
_cell.angle_gamma   90.00
#
_symmetry.space_group_name_H-M   'P 1'
#
loop_
_entity.id
_entity.type
_entity.pdbx_description
1 polymer ?
#
loop_
_entity_poly.entity_id
_entity_poly.type
_entity_poly.pdbx_seq_one_letter_code
_entity_poly.pdbx_strand_id
1 'polypeptide(L)'
;ELASILHHKLVYIHPFFDGNGRTSRLAMNIILMQVGFPLVIVMKNDRKRYYKTLSLADKGDYALFVNFIGRAVERTLDIYLKILTPSKKNKEKFISLAELAKESKFTEKYLNLLARSGKLEAHKEGRNWLSSKDALKRYMDSRERVRK
;
A
#
# COMPACT_ATOMS: atom_id res chain seq x y z
N GLU A 1 -10.54 19.79 0.12
CA GLU A 1 -10.00 21.16 0.33
C GLU A 1 -10.42 21.78 1.68
N LEU A 2 -11.70 21.69 2.06
CA LEU A 2 -12.26 22.26 3.31
C LEU A 2 -11.39 22.04 4.55
N ALA A 3 -11.03 20.78 4.86
CA ALA A 3 -10.24 20.46 6.06
C ALA A 3 -8.86 21.15 6.07
N SER A 4 -8.21 21.24 4.91
CA SER A 4 -6.91 21.91 4.76
C SER A 4 -7.06 23.43 4.96
N ILE A 5 -8.09 24.04 4.40
CA ILE A 5 -8.34 25.49 4.56
C ILE A 5 -8.67 25.80 6.02
N LEU A 6 -9.51 24.99 6.68
CA LEU A 6 -9.83 25.13 8.10
C LEU A 6 -8.56 25.06 8.96
N HIS A 7 -7.71 24.05 8.71
CA HIS A 7 -6.43 23.90 9.39
C HIS A 7 -5.59 25.17 9.27
N HIS A 8 -5.38 25.67 8.04
CA HIS A 8 -4.57 26.86 7.81
C HIS A 8 -5.15 28.07 8.54
N LYS A 9 -6.45 28.32 8.41
CA LYS A 9 -7.11 29.45 9.07
C LYS A 9 -6.95 29.43 10.59
N LEU A 10 -7.04 28.27 11.22
CA LEU A 10 -6.87 28.18 12.69
C LEU A 10 -5.43 28.44 13.11
N VAL A 11 -4.44 27.95 12.35
CA VAL A 11 -3.02 28.27 12.57
C VAL A 11 -2.75 29.76 12.35
N TYR A 12 -3.36 30.35 11.32
CA TYR A 12 -3.18 31.75 10.94
C TYR A 12 -3.75 32.73 11.97
N ILE A 13 -4.96 32.47 12.46
CA ILE A 13 -5.60 33.29 13.53
C ILE A 13 -4.81 33.18 14.84
N HIS A 14 -4.20 32.02 15.10
CA HIS A 14 -3.40 31.75 16.29
C HIS A 14 -4.11 32.10 17.63
N PRO A 15 -5.31 31.53 17.90
CA PRO A 15 -6.19 31.99 19.00
C PRO A 15 -5.74 31.58 20.41
N PHE A 16 -4.81 30.63 20.55
CA PHE A 16 -4.36 30.14 21.86
C PHE A 16 -2.92 30.59 22.15
N PHE A 17 -2.54 30.62 23.44
CA PHE A 17 -1.17 30.94 23.86
C PHE A 17 -0.15 29.87 23.41
N ASP A 18 -0.49 28.60 23.54
CA ASP A 18 0.26 27.46 23.01
C ASP A 18 -0.73 26.42 22.44
N GLY A 19 -0.23 25.55 21.57
CA GLY A 19 -0.98 24.39 21.09
C GLY A 19 -1.69 24.61 19.76
N ASN A 20 -1.65 25.80 19.16
CA ASN A 20 -2.36 26.12 17.91
C ASN A 20 -2.13 25.08 16.80
N GLY A 21 -0.88 24.68 16.57
CA GLY A 21 -0.57 23.65 15.57
C GLY A 21 -1.14 22.26 15.92
N ARG A 22 -1.16 21.87 17.20
CA ARG A 22 -1.74 20.60 17.66
C ARG A 22 -3.26 20.62 17.49
N THR A 23 -3.90 21.69 17.95
CA THR A 23 -5.35 21.89 17.84
C THR A 23 -5.80 21.95 16.39
N SER A 24 -5.05 22.63 15.51
CA SER A 24 -5.39 22.73 14.08
C SER A 24 -5.33 21.38 13.36
N ARG A 25 -4.34 20.54 13.69
CA ARG A 25 -4.27 19.17 13.17
C ARG A 25 -5.40 18.29 13.68
N LEU A 26 -5.81 18.45 14.93
CA LEU A 26 -6.96 17.73 15.48
C LEU A 26 -8.27 18.18 14.82
N ALA A 27 -8.51 19.49 14.69
CA ALA A 27 -9.69 20.04 14.03
C ALA A 27 -9.79 19.58 12.57
N MET A 28 -8.67 19.60 11.84
CA MET A 28 -8.59 19.04 10.49
C MET A 28 -9.03 17.58 10.45
N ASN A 29 -8.53 16.77 11.38
CA ASN A 29 -8.86 15.35 11.47
C ASN A 29 -10.32 15.10 11.80
N ILE A 30 -10.95 15.92 12.65
CA ILE A 30 -12.38 15.83 12.94
C ILE A 30 -13.21 15.98 11.66
N ILE A 31 -12.91 17.00 10.83
CA ILE A 31 -13.62 17.20 9.55
C ILE A 31 -13.39 16.04 8.59
N LEU A 32 -12.15 15.54 8.51
CA LEU A 32 -11.82 14.39 7.66
C LEU A 32 -12.56 13.12 8.10
N MET A 33 -12.65 12.86 9.41
CA MET A 33 -13.36 11.72 9.96
C MET A 33 -14.87 11.81 9.74
N GLN A 34 -15.46 13.00 9.80
CA GLN A 34 -16.89 13.21 9.51
C GLN A 34 -17.27 12.81 8.08
N VAL A 35 -16.32 12.85 7.14
CA VAL A 35 -16.53 12.44 5.75
C VAL A 35 -15.91 11.06 5.44
N GLY A 36 -15.53 10.29 6.46
CA GLY A 36 -15.12 8.89 6.33
C GLY A 36 -13.62 8.64 6.10
N PHE A 37 -12.75 9.65 6.19
CA PHE A 37 -11.30 9.43 6.14
C PHE A 37 -10.74 8.99 7.51
N PRO A 38 -9.68 8.17 7.54
CA PRO A 38 -8.99 7.83 8.77
C PRO A 38 -8.20 9.01 9.34
N LEU A 39 -7.69 8.86 10.57
CA LEU A 39 -6.80 9.82 11.21
C LEU A 39 -5.53 10.05 10.38
N VAL A 40 -5.43 11.22 9.74
CA VAL A 40 -4.33 11.65 8.87
C VAL A 40 -3.14 12.13 9.68
N ILE A 41 -1.96 11.61 9.31
CA ILE A 41 -0.70 11.87 10.00
C ILE A 41 0.22 12.75 9.17
N VAL A 42 0.42 13.99 9.62
CA VAL A 42 1.50 14.88 9.13
C VAL A 42 2.82 14.45 9.78
N MET A 43 3.72 13.85 9.00
CA MET A 43 4.97 13.29 9.52
C MET A 43 5.96 14.37 9.99
N LYS A 44 6.74 14.04 11.02
CA LYS A 44 7.83 14.89 11.52
C LYS A 44 8.87 15.21 10.43
N ASN A 45 9.15 14.25 9.56
CA ASN A 45 10.11 14.42 8.45
C ASN A 45 9.64 15.47 7.43
N ASP A 46 8.32 15.68 7.32
CA ASP A 46 7.73 16.67 6.41
C ASP A 46 7.70 18.09 7.00
N ARG A 47 8.23 18.31 8.23
CA ARG A 47 8.13 19.60 8.94
C ARG A 47 8.56 20.80 8.10
N LYS A 48 9.70 20.71 7.40
CA LYS A 48 10.19 21.82 6.55
C LYS A 48 9.20 22.13 5.42
N ARG A 49 8.68 21.08 4.77
CA ARG A 49 7.72 21.22 3.67
C ARG A 49 6.39 21.79 4.16
N TYR A 50 5.90 21.31 5.31
CA TYR A 50 4.69 21.81 5.96
C TYR A 50 4.74 23.32 6.20
N TYR A 51 5.79 23.83 6.84
CA TYR A 51 5.93 25.27 7.08
C TYR A 51 6.09 26.06 5.79
N LYS A 52 6.81 25.53 4.78
CA LYS A 52 6.89 26.17 3.47
C LYS A 52 5.51 26.32 2.82
N THR A 53 4.69 25.28 2.86
CA THR A 53 3.34 25.32 2.28
C THR A 53 2.39 26.22 3.07
N LEU A 54 2.53 26.31 4.40
CA LEU A 54 1.78 27.28 5.20
C LEU A 54 2.12 28.73 4.83
N SER A 55 3.41 29.04 4.71
CA SER A 55 3.86 30.39 4.35
C SER A 55 3.36 30.86 2.98
N LEU A 56 3.12 29.93 2.05
CA LEU A 56 2.50 30.22 0.75
C LEU A 56 0.99 30.42 0.90
N ALA A 57 0.32 29.60 1.71
CA ALA A 57 -1.09 29.77 2.03
C ALA A 57 -1.38 31.08 2.77
N ASP A 58 -0.45 31.58 3.60
CA ASP A 58 -0.53 32.91 4.22
C ASP A 58 -0.61 34.04 3.18
N LYS A 59 -0.08 33.82 1.98
CA LYS A 59 -0.13 34.75 0.84
C LYS A 59 -1.36 34.52 -0.06
N GLY A 60 -2.26 33.62 0.31
CA GLY A 60 -3.45 33.27 -0.45
C GLY A 60 -3.29 32.10 -1.42
N ASP A 61 -2.08 31.54 -1.59
CA ASP A 61 -1.87 30.36 -2.42
C ASP A 61 -2.04 29.07 -1.61
N TYR A 62 -3.28 28.58 -1.56
CA TYR A 62 -3.64 27.37 -0.83
C TYR A 62 -3.31 26.07 -1.58
N ALA A 63 -3.07 26.12 -2.89
CA ALA A 63 -3.02 24.91 -3.73
C ALA A 63 -1.94 23.93 -3.24
N LEU A 64 -0.77 24.45 -2.90
CA LEU A 64 0.34 23.65 -2.39
C LEU A 64 0.09 23.09 -0.99
N PHE A 65 -0.63 23.82 -0.14
CA PHE A 65 -0.99 23.34 1.20
C PHE A 65 -2.08 22.27 1.14
N VAL A 66 -3.11 22.46 0.32
CA VAL A 66 -4.15 21.47 0.05
C VAL A 66 -3.55 20.18 -0.48
N ASN A 67 -2.68 20.26 -1.50
CA ASN A 67 -1.98 19.10 -2.05
C ASN A 67 -1.07 18.43 -1.01
N PHE A 68 -0.40 19.20 -0.16
CA PHE A 68 0.40 18.65 0.94
C PHE A 68 -0.45 17.79 1.89
N ILE A 69 -1.62 18.29 2.31
CA ILE A 69 -2.55 17.52 3.15
C ILE A 69 -3.12 16.33 2.39
N GLY A 70 -3.46 16.47 1.11
CA GLY A 70 -3.92 15.37 0.25
C GLY A 70 -2.92 14.21 0.21
N ARG A 71 -1.63 14.49 0.00
CA ARG A 71 -0.56 13.48 0.06
C ARG A 71 -0.40 12.84 1.44
N ALA A 72 -0.68 13.59 2.52
CA ALA A 72 -0.70 13.02 3.87
C ALA A 72 -1.87 12.05 4.06
N VAL A 73 -3.05 12.36 3.48
CA VAL A 73 -4.22 11.47 3.46
C VAL A 73 -3.89 10.18 2.71
N GLU A 74 -3.38 10.29 1.47
CA GLU A 74 -3.00 9.13 0.63
C GLU A 74 -2.02 8.21 1.36
N ARG A 75 -0.92 8.77 1.87
CA ARG A 75 0.08 8.00 2.62
C ARG A 75 -0.52 7.34 3.86
N THR A 76 -1.45 8.00 4.55
CA THR A 76 -2.13 7.41 5.70
C THR A 76 -2.99 6.24 5.25
N LEU A 77 -3.79 6.39 4.19
CA LEU A 77 -4.59 5.31 3.63
C LEU A 77 -3.72 4.11 3.21
N ASP A 78 -2.58 4.34 2.56
CA ASP A 78 -1.63 3.28 2.21
C ASP A 78 -1.15 2.49 3.43
N ILE A 79 -0.87 3.18 4.55
CA ILE A 79 -0.49 2.54 5.81
C ILE A 79 -1.63 1.65 6.32
N TYR A 80 -2.85 2.18 6.35
CA TYR A 80 -4.02 1.42 6.80
C TYR A 80 -4.28 0.20 5.91
N LEU A 81 -4.26 0.38 4.58
CA LEU A 81 -4.42 -0.71 3.62
C LEU A 81 -3.34 -1.77 3.83
N LYS A 82 -2.08 -1.38 3.94
CA LYS A 82 -0.98 -2.33 4.18
C LYS A 82 -1.16 -3.17 5.45
N ILE A 83 -1.76 -2.60 6.49
CA ILE A 83 -2.05 -3.29 7.76
C ILE A 83 -3.28 -4.20 7.63
N LEU A 84 -4.38 -3.68 7.05
CA LEU A 84 -5.67 -4.37 6.95
C LEU A 84 -5.72 -5.42 5.83
N THR A 85 -4.94 -5.22 4.78
CA THR A 85 -4.64 -6.22 3.76
C THR A 85 -3.23 -6.73 4.02
N PRO A 86 -3.01 -7.57 5.06
CA PRO A 86 -1.76 -8.30 5.15
C PRO A 86 -1.63 -9.03 3.82
N SER A 87 -0.52 -8.82 3.13
CA SER A 87 -0.23 -9.50 1.88
C SER A 87 -0.34 -11.00 2.12
N LYS A 88 -1.51 -11.58 1.83
CA LYS A 88 -1.75 -13.03 1.78
C LYS A 88 -0.93 -13.70 0.69
N LYS A 89 -0.13 -12.94 -0.05
CA LYS A 89 1.04 -13.47 -0.72
C LYS A 89 2.18 -13.43 0.28
N ASN A 90 2.40 -14.56 0.97
CA ASN A 90 3.78 -15.03 1.10
C ASN A 90 4.43 -14.77 -0.25
N LYS A 91 5.53 -14.01 -0.31
CA LYS A 91 6.28 -13.91 -1.56
C LYS A 91 6.58 -15.34 -1.96
N GLU A 92 5.89 -15.82 -3.00
CA GLU A 92 6.03 -17.20 -3.43
C GLU A 92 7.50 -17.41 -3.74
N LYS A 93 8.14 -18.32 -3.00
CA LYS A 93 9.52 -18.64 -3.25
C LYS A 93 9.56 -19.47 -4.53
N PHE A 94 9.97 -18.83 -5.61
CA PHE A 94 10.25 -19.51 -6.86
C PHE A 94 11.51 -20.36 -6.68
N ILE A 95 11.36 -21.65 -6.96
CA ILE A 95 12.42 -22.65 -6.93
C ILE A 95 12.47 -23.33 -8.30
N SER A 96 13.58 -23.98 -8.60
CA SER A 96 13.71 -24.71 -9.86
C SER A 96 12.71 -25.87 -9.94
N LEU A 97 12.30 -26.27 -11.15
CA LEU A 97 11.43 -27.44 -11.31
C LEU A 97 12.08 -28.73 -10.80
N ALA A 98 13.42 -28.83 -10.82
CA ALA A 98 14.17 -29.94 -10.26
C ALA A 98 14.01 -30.01 -8.73
N GLU A 99 14.08 -28.87 -8.03
CA GLU A 99 13.85 -28.80 -6.58
C GLU A 99 12.38 -29.05 -6.24
N LEU A 100 11.46 -28.48 -7.02
CA LEU A 100 10.02 -28.69 -6.85
C LEU A 100 9.63 -30.16 -7.06
N ALA A 101 10.31 -30.87 -7.98
CA ALA A 101 10.11 -32.29 -8.21
C ALA A 101 10.51 -33.14 -6.99
N LYS A 102 11.61 -32.81 -6.29
CA LYS A 102 12.05 -33.54 -5.08
C LYS A 102 11.03 -33.50 -3.95
N GLU A 103 10.28 -32.41 -3.86
CA GLU A 103 9.27 -32.21 -2.82
C GLU A 103 7.85 -32.60 -3.25
N SER A 104 7.66 -33.02 -4.50
CA SER A 104 6.35 -33.35 -5.05
C SER A 104 6.27 -34.80 -5.50
N LYS A 105 5.05 -35.26 -5.81
CA LYS A 105 4.82 -36.57 -6.43
C LYS A 105 5.10 -36.59 -7.94
N PHE A 106 5.56 -35.48 -8.50
CA PHE A 106 5.73 -35.31 -9.95
C PHE A 106 7.20 -35.28 -10.35
N THR A 107 7.50 -35.87 -11.50
CA THR A 107 8.83 -35.80 -12.09
C THR A 107 9.11 -34.41 -12.67
N GLU A 108 10.37 -34.01 -12.69
CA GLU A 108 10.80 -32.74 -13.29
C GLU A 108 10.34 -32.62 -14.76
N LYS A 109 10.38 -33.72 -15.51
CA LYS A 109 9.91 -33.79 -16.90
C LYS A 109 8.42 -33.42 -17.01
N TYR A 110 7.60 -33.92 -16.08
CA TYR A 110 6.18 -33.62 -16.05
C TYR A 110 5.91 -32.15 -15.67
N LEU A 111 6.62 -31.62 -14.67
CA LEU A 111 6.51 -30.21 -14.30
C LEU A 111 6.95 -29.28 -15.44
N ASN A 112 8.00 -29.65 -16.19
CA ASN A 112 8.43 -28.91 -17.38
C ASN A 112 7.35 -28.88 -18.47
N LEU A 113 6.65 -29.99 -18.69
CA LEU A 113 5.53 -30.04 -19.62
C LEU A 113 4.39 -29.11 -19.16
N LEU A 114 4.07 -29.08 -17.87
CA LEU A 114 3.03 -28.21 -17.32
C LEU A 114 3.40 -26.72 -17.42
N ALA A 115 4.66 -26.37 -17.12
CA ALA A 115 5.16 -25.01 -17.27
C ALA A 115 5.08 -24.53 -18.74
N ARG A 116 5.54 -25.36 -19.68
CA ARG A 116 5.50 -25.02 -21.13
C ARG A 116 4.09 -24.95 -21.71
N SER A 117 3.16 -25.74 -21.18
CA SER A 117 1.75 -25.72 -21.61
C SER A 117 0.92 -24.62 -20.93
N GLY A 118 1.52 -23.83 -20.02
CA GLY A 118 0.84 -22.78 -19.29
C GLY A 118 -0.14 -23.26 -18.22
N LYS A 119 -0.19 -24.57 -17.95
CA LYS A 119 -1.08 -25.17 -16.92
C LYS A 119 -0.55 -25.01 -15.50
N LEU A 120 0.75 -24.76 -15.37
CA LEU A 120 1.41 -24.44 -14.11
C LEU A 120 2.02 -23.05 -14.22
N GLU A 121 1.72 -22.18 -13.24
CA GLU A 121 2.35 -20.86 -13.15
C GLU A 121 3.87 -21.03 -12.95
N ALA A 122 4.63 -20.63 -13.96
CA ALA A 122 6.07 -20.70 -13.97
C ALA A 122 6.64 -19.55 -14.81
N HIS A 123 7.86 -19.12 -14.49
CA HIS A 123 8.62 -18.16 -15.30
C HIS A 123 9.99 -18.74 -15.65
N LYS A 124 10.56 -18.32 -16.78
CA LYS A 124 11.87 -18.77 -17.21
C LYS A 124 12.93 -17.75 -16.80
N GLU A 125 13.92 -18.19 -16.02
CA GLU A 125 15.08 -17.39 -15.63
C GLU A 125 16.34 -18.06 -16.17
N GLY A 126 16.99 -17.40 -17.13
CA GLY A 126 18.10 -17.98 -17.88
C GLY A 126 17.70 -19.27 -18.62
N ARG A 127 18.31 -20.40 -18.24
CA ARG A 127 18.07 -21.73 -18.84
C ARG A 127 16.97 -22.52 -18.13
N ASN A 128 16.54 -22.10 -16.94
CA ASN A 128 15.70 -22.90 -16.07
C ASN A 128 14.28 -22.33 -15.98
N TRP A 129 13.29 -23.21 -15.90
CA TRP A 129 11.95 -22.85 -15.46
C TRP A 129 11.92 -22.84 -13.93
N LEU A 130 11.28 -21.83 -13.36
CA LEU A 130 11.01 -21.73 -11.94
C LEU A 130 9.52 -21.65 -11.69
N SER A 131 9.07 -22.30 -10.62
CA SER A 131 7.69 -22.29 -10.15
C SER A 131 7.69 -22.31 -8.62
N SER A 132 6.50 -22.23 -8.01
CA SER A 132 6.34 -22.19 -6.56
C SER A 132 5.54 -23.39 -6.06
N LYS A 133 5.69 -23.73 -4.78
CA LYS A 133 4.86 -24.76 -4.13
C LYS A 133 3.38 -24.39 -4.15
N ASP A 134 3.09 -23.09 -4.02
CA ASP A 134 1.72 -22.57 -4.05
C ASP A 134 1.12 -22.69 -5.46
N ALA A 135 1.89 -22.45 -6.52
CA ALA A 135 1.47 -22.69 -7.90
C ALA A 135 1.14 -24.16 -8.18
N LEU A 136 1.99 -25.08 -7.68
CA LEU A 136 1.71 -26.52 -7.80
C LEU A 136 0.47 -26.93 -7.01
N LYS A 137 0.27 -26.38 -5.82
CA LYS A 137 -0.93 -26.61 -5.01
C LYS A 137 -2.19 -26.11 -5.73
N ARG A 138 -2.17 -24.89 -6.31
CA ARG A 138 -3.26 -24.36 -7.14
C ARG A 138 -3.59 -25.29 -8.31
N TYR A 139 -2.58 -25.82 -8.99
CA TYR A 139 -2.76 -26.80 -10.06
C TYR A 139 -3.45 -28.08 -9.56
N MET A 140 -3.01 -28.64 -8.42
CA MET A 140 -3.61 -29.83 -7.83
C MET A 140 -5.07 -29.62 -7.42
N ASP A 141 -5.36 -28.51 -6.74
CA ASP A 141 -6.71 -28.15 -6.30
C ASP A 141 -7.66 -27.96 -7.49
N SER A 142 -7.18 -27.35 -8.59
CA SER A 142 -7.97 -27.21 -9.82
C SER A 142 -8.25 -28.54 -10.52
N ARG A 143 -7.36 -29.54 -10.37
CA ARG A 143 -7.53 -30.87 -10.97
C ARG A 143 -8.51 -31.74 -10.20
N GLU A 144 -8.52 -31.65 -8.87
CA GLU A 144 -9.44 -32.43 -8.02
C GLU A 144 -10.90 -32.00 -8.19
N ARG A 145 -11.16 -30.71 -8.45
CA ARG A 145 -12.52 -30.18 -8.71
C ARG A 145 -13.17 -30.69 -10.00
N VAL A 146 -12.43 -31.31 -10.92
CA VAL A 146 -12.92 -31.72 -12.25
C VAL A 146 -13.27 -33.21 -12.32
N ARG A 147 -13.00 -34.01 -11.28
CA ARG A 147 -13.45 -35.41 -11.24
C ARG A 147 -14.94 -35.48 -10.87
N LYS A 148 -15.80 -35.42 -11.88
CA LYS A 148 -17.18 -35.96 -11.82
C LYS A 148 -17.16 -37.47 -11.99
#